data_AF-A0A7X8BQF7-F1
#
_entry.id   AF-A0A7X8BQF7-F1
#
_cell.length_a   1.000
_cell.length_b   1.000
_cell.length_c   1.000
_cell.angle_alpha   90.00
_cell.angle_beta   90.00
_cell.angle_gamma   90.00
#
_symmetry.space_group_name_H-M   'P 1'
#
loop_
_entity.id
_entity.type
_entity.pdbx_description
1 polymer ?
#
loop_
_entity_poly.entity_id
_entity_poly.type
_entity_poly.pdbx_seq_one_letter_code
_entity_poly.pdbx_strand_id
1 'polypeptide(L)' 'MRLLFDQNISFRICRLLSESFSECRHVSSVGLHNHEDIDIWKFAKTNGFS' A
#
# COMPACT_ATOMS: atom_id res chain seq x y z
N MET A 1 4.19 11.50 -3.37
CA MET A 1 4.52 10.53 -2.30
C MET A 1 3.78 9.24 -2.61
N ARG A 2 4.45 8.10 -2.52
CA ARG A 2 3.85 6.79 -2.81
C ARG A 2 3.40 6.18 -1.50
N LEU A 3 2.12 5.85 -1.37
CA LEU A 3 1.55 5.30 -0.13
C LEU A 3 1.25 3.82 -0.30
N LEU A 4 1.65 3.00 0.67
CA LEU A 4 1.25 1.60 0.74
C LEU A 4 0.39 1.37 1.99
N PHE A 5 -0.88 1.09 1.79
CA PHE A 5 -1.82 0.77 2.85
C PHE A 5 -1.78 -0.71 3.19
N ASP A 6 -1.59 -1.00 4.47
CA ASP A 6 -1.59 -2.33 5.05
C ASP A 6 -2.99 -2.97 5.06
N GLN A 7 -3.05 -4.28 5.30
CA GLN A 7 -4.23 -5.16 5.30
C GLN A 7 -5.33 -4.72 6.28
N ASN A 8 -4.97 -3.95 7.31
CA ASN A 8 -5.91 -3.39 8.27
C ASN A 8 -6.71 -2.18 7.75
N ILE A 9 -6.37 -1.65 6.56
CA ILE A 9 -7.05 -0.51 5.95
C ILE A 9 -7.83 -0.97 4.72
N SER A 10 -9.08 -0.55 4.56
CA SER A 10 -9.86 -0.93 3.39
C SER A 10 -9.20 -0.45 2.09
N PHE A 11 -9.04 -1.35 1.11
CA PHE A 11 -8.55 -1.03 -0.25
C PHE A 11 -9.32 0.11 -0.93
N ARG A 12 -10.57 0.35 -0.50
CA ARG A 12 -11.43 1.45 -1.00
C ARG A 12 -10.82 2.83 -0.76
N ILE A 13 -9.95 2.99 0.25
CA ILE A 13 -9.28 4.26 0.53
C ILE A 13 -8.44 4.73 -0.65
N CYS A 14 -7.85 3.81 -1.43
CA CYS A 14 -7.04 4.17 -2.60
C CYS A 14 -7.87 4.95 -3.64
N ARG A 15 -9.16 4.61 -3.78
CA ARG A 15 -10.08 5.32 -4.68
C ARG A 15 -10.46 6.70 -4.15
N LEU A 16 -10.53 6.86 -2.84
CA LEU A 16 -10.86 8.15 -2.21
C LEU A 16 -9.67 9.11 -2.24
N LEU A 17 -8.46 8.56 -2.09
CA LEU A 17 -7.24 9.35 -2.04
C LEU A 17 -6.57 9.53 -3.40
N SER A 18 -7.03 8.87 -4.47
CA SER A 18 -6.41 8.97 -5.80
C SER A 18 -6.34 10.41 -6.33
N GLU A 19 -7.24 11.29 -5.91
CA GLU A 19 -7.23 12.71 -6.30
C GLU A 19 -6.08 13.49 -5.66
N SER A 20 -5.67 13.14 -4.43
CA SER A 20 -4.59 13.82 -3.69
C SER A 20 -3.25 13.06 -3.71
N PHE A 21 -3.32 11.74 -3.87
CA PHE A 21 -2.20 10.80 -3.85
C PHE A 21 -2.33 9.84 -5.03
N SER A 22 -1.83 10.28 -6.19
CA SER A 22 -1.89 9.53 -7.45
C SER A 22 -1.21 8.15 -7.38
N GLU A 23 -0.24 7.98 -6.46
CA GLU A 23 0.51 6.74 -6.29
C GLU A 23 0.26 6.07 -4.93
N CYS A 24 -1.00 5.97 -4.52
CA CYS A 24 -1.40 5.15 -3.38
C CYS A 24 -1.85 3.74 -3.81
N ARG A 25 -1.47 2.73 -3.03
CA ARG A 25 -1.82 1.32 -3.25
C ARG A 25 -2.15 0.64 -1.93
N HIS A 26 -2.92 -0.44 -1.99
CA HIS A 26 -3.16 -1.32 -0.85
C HIS A 26 -2.36 -2.62 -1.02
N VAL A 27 -1.94 -3.27 0.06
CA VAL A 27 -1.14 -4.51 0.03
C VAL A 27 -1.77 -5.61 -0.83
N SER A 28 -3.10 -5.70 -0.90
CA SER A 28 -3.78 -6.66 -1.78
C SER A 28 -3.55 -6.41 -3.27
N SER A 29 -3.36 -5.15 -3.69
CA SER A 29 -3.08 -4.79 -5.09
C SER A 29 -1.67 -5.15 -5.55
N VAL A 30 -0.77 -5.44 -4.60
CA VAL A 30 0.62 -5.85 -4.85
C VAL A 30 0.88 -7.29 -4.42
N GLY A 31 -0.17 -8.08 -4.14
CA GLY A 31 -0.07 -9.50 -3.80
C GLY A 31 0.36 -9.79 -2.35
N LEU A 32 0.33 -8.78 -1.47
CA LEU A 32 0.80 -8.87 -0.09
C LEU A 32 -0.31 -9.05 0.96
N HIS A 33 -1.53 -9.43 0.54
CA HIS A 33 -2.72 -9.51 1.40
C HIS A 33 -2.60 -10.46 2.62
N ASN A 34 -1.67 -11.41 2.60
CA ASN A 34 -1.43 -12.37 3.70
C ASN A 34 0.06 -12.49 4.04
N HIS A 35 0.82 -11.42 3.82
CA HIS A 35 2.25 -11.39 4.17
C HIS A 35 2.45 -10.76 5.54
N GLU A 36 3.55 -11.10 6.18
CA GLU A 36 3.95 -10.48 7.44
C GLU A 36 4.34 -9.01 7.23
N ASP A 37 4.19 -8.20 8.28
CA ASP A 37 4.51 -6.77 8.25
C ASP A 37 5.94 -6.50 7.77
N ILE A 38 6.88 -7.38 8.12
CA ILE A 38 8.28 -7.26 7.70
C ILE A 38 8.44 -7.35 6.18
N ASP A 39 7.65 -8.16 5.50
CA ASP A 39 7.69 -8.31 4.04
C ASP A 39 7.01 -7.12 3.37
N ILE A 40 5.93 -6.61 3.96
CA ILE A 40 5.27 -5.37 3.54
C ILE A 40 6.25 -4.19 3.64
N TRP A 41 7.00 -4.06 4.75
CA TRP A 41 7.99 -2.99 4.93
C TRP A 41 9.17 -3.11 3.98
N LYS A 42 9.69 -4.31 3.74
CA LYS A 42 10.74 -4.55 2.73
C LYS A 42 10.26 -4.17 1.34
N PHE A 43 9.03 -4.56 0.99
CA PHE A 43 8.43 -4.20 -0.29
C PHE A 43 8.29 -2.68 -0.41
N ALA A 44 7.76 -2.02 0.62
CA ALA A 44 7.60 -0.58 0.66
C ALA A 44 8.94 0.14 0.44
N LYS A 45 9.97 -0.22 1.22
CA LYS A 45 11.31 0.34 1.12
C LYS A 45 11.95 0.13 -0.25
N THR A 46 11.86 -1.08 -0.80
CA THR A 46 12.45 -1.43 -2.11
C THR A 46 11.75 -0.71 -3.27
N ASN A 47 10.46 -0.42 -3.13
CA ASN A 47 9.66 0.23 -4.16
C ASN A 47 9.47 1.74 -3.91
N GLY A 48 10.08 2.32 -2.88
CA GLY A 48 9.92 3.75 -2.56
C GLY A 48 8.53 4.15 -2.10
N PHE A 49 7.77 3.23 -1.51
CA PHE A 49 6.57 3.56 -0.74
C PHE A 49 6.94 4.04 0.66
N SER A 50 6.12 4.95 1.17
CA SER A 50 6.12 5.42 2.56
C SER A 50 4.95 4.82 3.32
#